data_AF-A0A736I1H3-F1
#
_entry.id   AF-A0A736I1H3-F1
#
_cell.length_a   1.000
_cell.length_b   1.000
_cell.length_c   1.000
_cell.angle_alpha   90.00
_cell.angle_beta   90.00
_cell.angle_gamma   90.00
#
_symmetry.space_group_name_H-M   'P 1'
#
loop_
_entity.id
_entity.type
_entity.pdbx_description
1 polymer ?
#
loop_
_entity_poly.entity_id
_entity_poly.type
_entity_poly.pdbx_seq_one_letter_code
_entity_poly.pdbx_strand_id
1 'polypeptide(L)'
;MNQAAGRYIRSHEEVQHISIRNRLHDFMQQHGAELAATLAPELMGYNEQLPAVKQSAMQHSVDYLREALSVWLAAGEKINYSAQDSDILTAIGFRPDAASRDDNRQKFTPAQNLIYTRRRAELAAR
;
A
#
# COMPACT_ATOMS: atom_id res chain seq x y z
N MET A 1 20.49 15.56 -0.24
CA MET A 1 20.07 14.37 -1.02
C MET A 1 19.08 13.51 -0.24
N ASN A 2 19.43 13.03 0.95
CA ASN A 2 18.56 12.22 1.82
C ASN A 2 17.08 12.70 1.97
N GLN A 3 16.82 13.99 2.23
CA GLN A 3 15.43 14.48 2.38
C GLN A 3 14.59 14.37 1.09
N ALA A 4 15.22 14.47 -0.08
CA ALA A 4 14.53 14.35 -1.37
C ALA A 4 14.27 12.88 -1.70
N ALA A 5 15.26 12.01 -1.50
CA ALA A 5 15.12 10.56 -1.66
C ALA A 5 14.03 9.99 -0.74
N GLY A 6 13.99 10.39 0.53
CA GLY A 6 12.93 9.98 1.45
C GLY A 6 11.53 10.50 1.08
N ARG A 7 11.43 11.69 0.45
CA ARG A 7 10.14 12.16 -0.09
C ARG A 7 9.71 11.34 -1.30
N TYR A 8 10.63 11.07 -2.22
CA TYR A 8 10.37 10.26 -3.40
C TYR A 8 9.89 8.85 -3.03
N ILE A 9 10.56 8.17 -2.10
CA ILE A 9 10.15 6.82 -1.64
C ILE A 9 8.71 6.84 -1.11
N ARG A 10 8.37 7.81 -0.25
CA ARG A 10 7.00 7.93 0.28
C ARG A 10 5.98 8.21 -0.82
N SER A 11 6.31 9.09 -1.78
CA SER A 11 5.42 9.37 -2.92
C SER A 11 5.23 8.15 -3.82
N HIS A 12 6.29 7.36 -4.04
CA HIS A 12 6.24 6.11 -4.80
C HIS A 12 5.32 5.09 -4.13
N GLU A 13 5.50 4.86 -2.83
CA GLU A 13 4.67 3.97 -2.03
C GLU A 13 3.21 4.45 -1.97
N GLU A 14 2.98 5.75 -1.88
CA GLU A 14 1.63 6.32 -1.84
C GLU A 14 0.86 6.07 -3.15
N VAL A 15 1.52 6.18 -4.31
CA VAL A 15 0.88 5.87 -5.61
C VAL A 15 0.45 4.39 -5.65
N GLN A 16 1.32 3.48 -5.21
CA GLN A 16 0.97 2.05 -5.14
C GLN A 16 -0.18 1.80 -4.18
N HIS A 17 -0.16 2.43 -3.00
CA HIS A 17 -1.17 2.29 -1.97
C HIS A 17 -2.55 2.79 -2.42
N ILE A 18 -2.59 3.95 -3.08
CA ILE A 18 -3.82 4.53 -3.65
C ILE A 18 -4.38 3.60 -4.73
N SER A 19 -3.53 3.10 -5.64
CA SER A 19 -3.97 2.16 -6.67
C SER A 19 -4.57 0.89 -6.06
N ILE A 20 -3.88 0.23 -5.12
CA ILE A 20 -4.40 -0.97 -4.44
C ILE A 20 -5.76 -0.69 -3.81
N ARG A 21 -5.90 0.42 -3.08
CA ARG A 21 -7.16 0.79 -2.42
C ARG A 21 -8.29 1.00 -3.43
N ASN A 22 -8.04 1.73 -4.50
CA ASN A 22 -9.06 2.03 -5.50
C ASN A 22 -9.46 0.77 -6.28
N ARG A 23 -8.50 -0.06 -6.70
CA ARG A 23 -8.78 -1.31 -7.41
C ARG A 23 -9.53 -2.31 -6.51
N LEU A 24 -9.17 -2.41 -5.23
CA LEU A 24 -9.91 -3.24 -4.27
C LEU A 24 -11.33 -2.71 -4.03
N HIS A 25 -11.52 -1.40 -3.98
CA HIS A 25 -12.85 -0.81 -3.86
C HIS A 25 -13.71 -1.16 -5.08
N ASP A 26 -13.20 -0.99 -6.29
CA ASP A 26 -13.92 -1.32 -7.52
C ASP A 26 -14.20 -2.83 -7.61
N PHE A 27 -13.25 -3.68 -7.19
CA PHE A 27 -13.46 -5.11 -7.05
C PHE A 27 -14.61 -5.43 -6.09
N MET A 28 -14.66 -4.78 -4.92
CA MET A 28 -15.75 -4.97 -3.96
C MET A 28 -17.09 -4.44 -4.48
N GLN A 29 -17.10 -3.41 -5.32
CA GLN A 29 -18.34 -2.97 -5.97
C GLN A 29 -18.89 -4.02 -6.93
N GLN A 30 -18.01 -4.71 -7.66
CA GLN A 30 -18.41 -5.71 -8.66
C GLN A 30 -18.68 -7.10 -8.08
N HIS A 31 -17.88 -7.52 -7.09
CA HIS A 31 -17.85 -8.90 -6.57
C HIS A 31 -18.14 -8.98 -5.06
N GLY A 32 -18.38 -7.86 -4.39
CA GLY A 32 -18.52 -7.83 -2.94
C GLY A 32 -19.69 -8.64 -2.40
N ALA A 33 -20.81 -8.71 -3.13
CA ALA A 33 -21.95 -9.53 -2.74
C ALA A 33 -21.62 -11.03 -2.75
N GLU A 34 -20.91 -11.50 -3.79
CA GLU A 34 -20.46 -12.89 -3.89
C GLU A 34 -19.45 -13.21 -2.79
N LEU A 35 -18.46 -12.34 -2.59
CA LEU A 35 -17.47 -12.52 -1.52
C LEU A 35 -18.11 -12.55 -0.14
N ALA A 36 -19.06 -11.64 0.14
CA ALA A 36 -19.78 -11.61 1.41
C ALA A 36 -20.64 -12.86 1.61
N ALA A 37 -21.23 -13.41 0.54
CA ALA A 37 -21.99 -14.66 0.60
C ALA A 37 -21.07 -15.86 0.89
N THR A 38 -19.88 -15.93 0.29
CA THR A 38 -18.88 -16.96 0.59
C THR A 38 -18.45 -16.91 2.06
N LEU A 39 -18.29 -15.71 2.61
CA LEU A 39 -17.92 -15.48 4.01
C LEU A 39 -19.13 -15.38 4.96
N ALA A 40 -20.34 -15.71 4.50
CA ALA A 40 -21.56 -15.56 5.29
C ALA A 40 -21.51 -16.26 6.67
N PRO A 41 -20.89 -17.45 6.85
CA PRO A 41 -20.77 -18.05 8.18
C PRO A 41 -20.07 -17.16 9.23
N GLU A 42 -19.14 -16.29 8.81
CA GLU A 42 -18.48 -15.33 9.69
C GLU A 42 -19.21 -13.97 9.73
N LEU A 43 -19.81 -13.56 8.61
CA LEU A 43 -20.32 -12.19 8.41
C LEU A 43 -21.85 -12.05 8.51
N MET A 44 -22.60 -13.12 8.68
CA MET A 44 -24.06 -13.04 8.75
C MET A 44 -24.51 -12.19 9.95
N GLY A 45 -25.36 -11.20 9.67
CA GLY A 45 -25.80 -10.24 10.68
C GLY A 45 -24.70 -9.31 11.19
N TYR A 46 -23.57 -9.17 10.48
CA TYR A 46 -22.39 -8.40 10.91
C TYR A 46 -22.75 -7.05 11.52
N ASN A 47 -23.64 -6.28 10.89
CA ASN A 47 -24.00 -4.93 11.35
C ASN A 47 -24.71 -4.91 12.72
N GLU A 48 -25.38 -5.98 13.10
CA GLU A 48 -26.16 -6.13 14.34
C GLU A 48 -25.30 -6.71 15.49
N GLN A 49 -24.11 -7.20 15.20
CA GLN A 49 -23.22 -7.81 16.18
C GLN A 49 -22.55 -6.79 17.11
N LEU A 50 -22.18 -7.27 18.32
CA LEU A 50 -21.39 -6.51 19.28
C LEU A 50 -19.97 -6.22 18.74
N PRO A 51 -19.32 -5.11 19.15
CA PRO A 51 -18.01 -4.72 18.63
C PRO A 51 -16.93 -5.81 18.72
N ALA A 52 -16.88 -6.56 19.82
CA ALA A 52 -15.92 -7.65 19.99
C ALA A 52 -16.16 -8.79 18.98
N VAL A 53 -17.42 -9.11 18.69
CA VAL A 53 -17.79 -10.14 17.71
C VAL A 53 -17.45 -9.66 16.29
N LYS A 54 -17.72 -8.39 15.97
CA LYS A 54 -17.32 -7.78 14.68
C LYS A 54 -15.81 -7.85 14.45
N GLN A 55 -15.01 -7.62 15.49
CA GLN A 55 -13.56 -7.71 15.40
C GLN A 55 -13.11 -9.15 15.11
N SER A 56 -13.64 -10.14 15.84
CA SER A 56 -13.32 -11.55 15.60
C SER A 56 -13.76 -12.02 14.22
N ALA A 57 -14.99 -11.67 13.78
CA ALA A 57 -15.51 -12.00 12.46
C ALA A 57 -14.63 -11.43 11.34
N MET A 58 -14.17 -10.17 11.48
CA MET A 58 -13.23 -9.57 10.53
C MET A 58 -11.88 -10.28 10.53
N GLN A 59 -11.35 -10.63 11.69
CA GLN A 59 -10.07 -11.33 11.78
C GLN A 59 -10.12 -12.69 11.08
N HIS A 60 -11.15 -13.51 11.38
CA HIS A 60 -11.33 -14.80 10.71
C HIS A 60 -11.54 -14.65 9.21
N SER A 61 -12.33 -13.68 8.78
CA SER A 61 -12.54 -13.40 7.35
C SER A 61 -11.24 -13.08 6.63
N VAL A 62 -10.36 -12.27 7.25
CA VAL A 62 -9.02 -11.98 6.71
C VAL A 62 -8.13 -13.22 6.68
N ASP A 63 -8.25 -14.11 7.66
CA ASP A 63 -7.47 -15.36 7.70
C ASP A 63 -7.88 -16.32 6.58
N TYR A 64 -9.19 -16.53 6.34
CA TYR A 64 -9.67 -17.30 5.19
C TYR A 64 -9.27 -16.70 3.84
N LEU A 65 -9.37 -15.36 3.70
CA LEU A 65 -8.93 -14.66 2.49
C LEU A 65 -7.43 -14.84 2.23
N ARG A 66 -6.60 -14.79 3.29
CA ARG A 66 -5.16 -15.02 3.20
C ARG A 66 -4.85 -16.44 2.74
N GLU A 67 -5.55 -17.43 3.28
CA GLU A 67 -5.38 -18.83 2.89
C GLU A 67 -5.73 -19.03 1.41
N ALA A 68 -6.92 -18.58 0.98
CA ALA A 68 -7.37 -18.70 -0.40
C ALA A 68 -6.41 -18.02 -1.39
N LEU A 69 -5.94 -16.81 -1.06
CA LEU A 69 -4.96 -16.10 -1.87
C LEU A 69 -3.62 -16.86 -1.94
N SER A 70 -3.18 -17.45 -0.83
CA SER A 70 -1.92 -18.22 -0.78
C SER A 70 -2.00 -19.46 -1.68
N VAL A 71 -3.13 -20.17 -1.67
CA VAL A 71 -3.38 -21.33 -2.55
C VAL A 71 -3.38 -20.92 -4.02
N TRP A 72 -4.05 -19.81 -4.36
CA TRP A 72 -4.05 -19.32 -5.74
C TRP A 72 -2.66 -18.89 -6.21
N LEU A 73 -1.89 -18.19 -5.37
CA LEU A 73 -0.51 -17.80 -5.68
C LEU A 73 0.42 -19.00 -5.88
N ALA A 74 0.17 -20.11 -5.18
CA ALA A 74 0.94 -21.34 -5.34
C ALA A 74 0.77 -21.99 -6.72
N ALA A 75 -0.29 -21.65 -7.47
CA ALA A 75 -0.46 -22.08 -8.86
C ALA A 75 0.57 -21.42 -9.81
N GLY A 76 1.23 -20.33 -9.39
CA GLY A 76 2.33 -19.71 -10.13
C GLY A 76 1.90 -18.89 -11.34
N GLU A 77 0.63 -18.47 -11.40
CA GLU A 77 0.15 -17.59 -12.46
C GLU A 77 0.90 -16.25 -12.46
N LYS A 78 1.19 -15.72 -13.65
CA LYS A 78 1.88 -14.44 -13.79
C LYS A 78 0.95 -13.30 -13.35
N ILE A 79 1.35 -12.59 -12.31
CA ILE A 79 0.63 -11.42 -11.79
C ILE A 79 1.01 -10.18 -12.61
N ASN A 80 0.00 -9.50 -13.16
CA ASN A 80 0.15 -8.22 -13.86
C ASN A 80 -0.66 -7.13 -13.13
N TYR A 81 -0.34 -5.86 -13.39
CA TYR A 81 -1.15 -4.76 -12.89
C TYR A 81 -2.54 -4.76 -13.50
N SER A 82 -3.51 -4.20 -12.77
CA SER A 82 -4.82 -3.89 -13.33
C SER A 82 -4.64 -2.97 -14.53
N ALA A 83 -5.36 -3.25 -15.63
CA ALA A 83 -5.25 -2.48 -16.87
C ALA A 83 -5.46 -0.97 -16.67
N GLN A 84 -6.30 -0.59 -15.70
CA GLN A 84 -6.62 0.82 -15.43
C GLN A 84 -5.44 1.61 -14.84
N ASP A 85 -4.59 0.97 -14.03
CA ASP A 85 -3.46 1.63 -13.37
C ASP A 85 -2.10 1.18 -13.96
N SER A 86 -2.12 0.32 -14.99
CA SER A 86 -0.92 -0.33 -15.54
C SER A 86 0.11 0.68 -16.02
N ASP A 87 -0.29 1.69 -16.79
CA ASP A 87 0.65 2.68 -17.33
C ASP A 87 1.38 3.44 -16.23
N ILE A 88 0.66 3.86 -15.19
CA ILE A 88 1.22 4.59 -14.05
C ILE A 88 2.14 3.69 -13.24
N LEU A 89 1.69 2.48 -12.88
CA LEU A 89 2.46 1.55 -12.06
C LEU A 89 3.71 1.03 -12.78
N THR A 90 3.63 0.83 -14.10
CA THR A 90 4.78 0.52 -14.93
C THR A 90 5.75 1.70 -15.01
N ALA A 91 5.25 2.92 -15.17
CA ALA A 91 6.10 4.13 -15.26
C ALA A 91 6.87 4.41 -13.97
N ILE A 92 6.26 4.23 -12.79
CA ILE A 92 6.95 4.43 -11.50
C ILE A 92 7.82 3.24 -11.09
N GLY A 93 7.62 2.08 -11.72
CA GLY A 93 8.29 0.83 -11.39
C GLY A 93 7.81 0.18 -10.08
N PHE A 94 8.12 -1.11 -9.92
CA PHE A 94 7.63 -1.91 -8.79
C PHE A 94 8.23 -1.51 -7.43
N ARG A 95 9.43 -0.96 -7.42
CA ARG A 95 10.14 -0.51 -6.22
C ARG A 95 10.81 0.83 -6.48
N PRO A 96 10.98 1.68 -5.44
CA PRO A 96 11.86 2.84 -5.55
C PRO A 96 13.25 2.39 -5.98
N ASP A 97 13.93 3.22 -6.77
CA ASP A 97 15.25 2.92 -7.31
C ASP A 97 16.29 2.73 -6.20
N ALA A 98 17.32 1.94 -6.49
CA ALA A 98 18.33 1.57 -5.50
C ALA A 98 19.10 2.78 -4.95
N ALA A 99 19.36 3.80 -5.79
CA ALA A 99 20.09 4.99 -5.38
C ALA A 99 19.30 5.81 -4.35
N SER A 100 18.00 6.03 -4.58
CA SER A 100 17.12 6.68 -3.61
C SER A 100 17.04 5.91 -2.28
N ARG A 101 17.03 4.57 -2.35
CA ARG A 101 17.02 3.73 -1.14
C ARG A 101 18.32 3.86 -0.35
N ASP A 102 19.47 3.89 -1.02
CA ASP A 102 20.78 4.07 -0.40
C ASP A 102 20.95 5.48 0.18
N ASP A 103 20.51 6.51 -0.54
CA ASP A 103 20.53 7.90 -0.08
C ASP A 103 19.68 8.13 1.18
N ASN A 104 18.58 7.37 1.33
CA ASN A 104 17.70 7.41 2.49
C ASN A 104 18.17 6.49 3.65
N ARG A 105 19.22 5.67 3.47
CA ARG A 105 19.78 4.83 4.55
C ARG A 105 20.52 5.65 5.60
N GLN A 106 21.24 6.70 5.19
CA GLN A 106 21.81 7.63 6.15
C GLN A 106 20.66 8.33 6.88
N LYS A 107 20.72 8.51 8.20
CA LYS A 107 19.70 9.26 8.94
C LYS A 107 20.37 10.49 9.56
N PHE A 108 19.92 11.67 9.18
CA PHE A 108 20.38 12.92 9.80
C PHE A 108 19.56 13.23 11.05
N THR A 109 20.22 13.74 12.08
CA THR A 109 19.53 14.24 13.26
C THR A 109 18.73 15.51 12.93
N PRO A 110 17.70 15.86 13.70
CA PRO A 110 16.93 17.09 13.48
C PRO A 110 17.81 18.35 13.41
N ALA A 111 18.87 18.43 14.22
CA ALA A 111 19.84 19.53 14.20
C ALA A 111 20.63 19.61 12.88
N GLN A 112 21.07 18.45 12.35
CA GLN A 112 21.75 18.39 11.04
C GLN A 112 20.83 18.79 9.88
N ASN A 113 19.54 18.42 9.95
CA ASN A 113 18.55 18.82 8.96
C ASN A 113 18.30 20.34 8.96
N LEU A 114 18.30 20.99 10.14
CA LEU A 114 18.14 22.43 10.25
C LEU A 114 19.33 23.18 9.63
N ILE A 115 20.55 22.73 9.92
CA ILE A 115 21.78 23.30 9.36
C ILE A 115 21.82 23.14 7.84
N TYR A 116 21.46 21.96 7.33
CA TYR A 116 21.38 21.70 5.89
C TYR A 116 20.35 22.61 5.20
N THR A 117 19.18 22.78 5.80
CA THR A 117 18.10 23.60 5.22
C THR A 117 18.50 25.08 5.14
N ARG A 118 19.15 25.62 6.19
CA ARG A 118 19.68 27.00 6.18
C ARG A 118 20.73 27.20 5.10
N ARG A 119 21.74 26.31 5.02
CA ARG A 119 22.78 26.36 3.98
C ARG A 119 22.21 26.27 2.57
N ARG A 120 21.17 25.45 2.36
CA ARG A 120 20.52 25.34 1.04
C ARG A 120 19.76 26.61 0.66
N ALA A 121 19.11 27.28 1.61
CA ALA A 121 18.43 28.55 1.37
C ALA A 121 19.44 29.68 1.04
N GLU A 122 20.56 29.73 1.75
CA GLU A 122 21.65 30.69 1.49
C GLU A 122 22.28 30.49 0.10
N LEU A 123 22.44 29.23 -0.34
CA LEU A 123 22.95 28.90 -1.68
C LEU A 123 21.95 29.25 -2.80
N ALA A 124 20.65 29.15 -2.54
CA ALA A 124 19.61 29.48 -3.53
C ALA A 124 19.33 30.99 -3.65
N ALA A 125 19.80 31.79 -2.70
CA ALA A 125 19.68 33.25 -2.69
C ALA A 125 20.90 33.97 -3.31
N ARG A 126 21.86 33.21 -3.86
CA ARG A 126 22.99 33.70 -4.66
C ARG A 126 22.69 33.48 -6.14
#